data_AF-A0AAW7Y072-F1
#
_entry.id   AF-A0AAW7Y072-F1
#
_cell.length_a   1.000
_cell.length_b   1.000
_cell.length_c   1.000
_cell.angle_alpha   90.00
_cell.angle_beta   90.00
_cell.angle_gamma   90.00
#
_symmetry.space_group_name_H-M   'P 1'
#
loop_
_entity.id
_entity.type
_entity.pdbx_description
1 polymer ?
#
loop_
_entity_poly.entity_id
_entity_poly.type
_entity_poly.pdbx_seq_one_letter_code
_entity_poly.pdbx_strand_id
1 'polypeptide(L)' 'MNRRQLKAQQQEATIAALGECYRRLKEAGISAKDLTQEGFQLMFKSAYKNVSH' A
#
# COMPACT_ATOMS: atom_id res chain seq x y z
N MET A 1 2.38 -13.25 -19.47
CA MET A 1 2.11 -12.59 -18.17
C MET A 1 1.10 -13.43 -17.39
N ASN A 2 1.59 -14.30 -16.49
CA ASN A 2 0.74 -15.14 -15.66
C ASN A 2 0.14 -14.29 -14.54
N ARG A 3 -1.08 -13.78 -14.76
CA ARG A 3 -1.97 -13.28 -13.70
C ARG A 3 -2.40 -14.47 -12.83
N ARG A 4 -1.45 -15.05 -12.08
CA ARG A 4 -1.79 -15.93 -10.96
C ARG A 4 -2.68 -15.08 -10.07
N GLN A 5 -3.97 -15.43 -10.02
CA GLN A 5 -4.94 -14.87 -9.10
C GLN A 5 -4.23 -14.74 -7.76
N LEU A 6 -3.99 -13.50 -7.31
CA LEU A 6 -3.66 -13.27 -5.91
C LEU A 6 -4.73 -14.04 -5.14
N LYS A 7 -4.34 -15.02 -4.33
CA LYS A 7 -5.29 -15.71 -3.45
C LYS A 7 -6.07 -14.62 -2.74
N ALA A 8 -7.41 -14.65 -2.74
CA ALA A 8 -8.27 -13.50 -2.36
C ALA A 8 -7.76 -12.70 -1.14
N GLN A 9 -7.23 -13.39 -0.13
CA GLN A 9 -6.55 -12.82 1.04
C GLN A 9 -5.40 -11.84 0.70
N GLN A 10 -4.52 -12.17 -0.26
CA GLN A 10 -3.46 -11.27 -0.72
C GLN A 10 -4.02 -10.03 -1.41
N GLN A 11 -5.14 -10.16 -2.13
CA GLN A 11 -5.80 -9.02 -2.76
C GLN A 11 -6.40 -8.09 -1.70
N GLU A 12 -7.09 -8.65 -0.70
CA GLU A 12 -7.63 -7.89 0.44
C GLU A 12 -6.52 -7.19 1.24
N ALA A 13 -5.44 -7.90 1.58
CA ALA A 13 -4.28 -7.31 2.25
C ALA A 13 -3.64 -6.18 1.43
N THR A 14 -3.57 -6.34 0.10
CA THR A 14 -3.05 -5.30 -0.80
C THR A 14 -3.94 -4.07 -0.77
N ILE A 15 -5.27 -4.24 -0.85
CA ILE A 15 -6.23 -3.13 -0.80
C ILE A 15 -6.16 -2.42 0.56
N ALA A 16 -6.11 -3.15 1.67
CA ALA A 16 -5.99 -2.59 3.01
C ALA A 16 -4.69 -1.78 3.17
N ALA A 17 -3.57 -2.31 2.67
CA ALA A 17 -2.29 -1.61 2.70
C ALA A 17 -2.31 -0.32 1.88
N LEU A 18 -2.94 -0.32 0.70
CA LEU A 18 -3.11 0.88 -0.11
C LEU A 18 -3.97 1.93 0.61
N GLY A 19 -5.08 1.51 1.24
CA GLY A 19 -5.92 2.40 2.04
C GLY A 19 -5.15 3.08 3.18
N GLU A 20 -4.30 2.32 3.86
CA GLU A 20 -3.42 2.84 4.92
C GLU A 20 -2.37 3.82 4.37
N CYS A 21 -1.77 3.56 3.20
CA CYS A 21 -0.89 4.52 2.53
C CYS A 21 -1.62 5.84 2.23
N TYR A 22 -2.83 5.78 1.68
CA TYR A 22 -3.63 6.99 1.40
C TYR A 22 -3.98 7.77 2.67
N ARG A 23 -4.30 7.08 3.78
CA ARG A 23 -4.55 7.73 5.07
C ARG A 23 -3.32 8.48 5.57
N ARG A 24 -2.14 7.85 5.55
CA ARG A 24 -0.86 8.47 5.96
C ARG A 24 -0.52 9.67 5.11
N LEU A 25 -0.69 9.58 3.80
CA LEU A 25 -0.46 10.70 2.88
C LEU A 25 -1.38 11.88 3.18
N LYS A 26 -2.67 11.61 3.42
CA LYS A 26 -3.65 12.63 3.80
C LYS A 26 -3.28 13.32 5.11
N GLU A 27 -2.89 12.56 6.14
CA GLU A 27 -2.49 13.09 7.45
C GLU A 27 -1.20 13.92 7.37
N ALA A 28 -0.27 13.51 6.51
CA ALA A 28 0.96 14.25 6.28
C ALA A 28 0.79 15.48 5.38
N GLY A 29 -0.40 15.69 4.79
CA GLY A 29 -0.63 16.74 3.79
C GLY A 29 0.19 16.56 2.51
N ILE A 30 0.67 15.35 2.23
CA ILE A 30 1.50 15.01 1.07
C ILE A 30 0.59 14.52 -0.04
N SER A 31 0.69 15.13 -1.23
CA SER A 31 -0.02 14.59 -2.40
C SER A 31 0.73 13.39 -2.96
N ALA A 32 0.03 12.46 -3.62
CA ALA A 32 0.69 11.33 -4.27
C ALA A 32 1.73 11.75 -5.34
N LYS A 33 1.67 13.00 -5.84
CA LYS A 33 2.63 13.56 -6.80
C LYS A 33 3.96 13.96 -6.16
N ASP A 34 3.95 14.22 -4.86
CA ASP A 34 5.13 14.61 -4.09
C ASP A 34 5.90 13.40 -3.55
N LEU A 35 5.33 12.20 -3.72
CA LEU A 35 5.90 10.95 -3.22
C LEU A 35 6.76 10.29 -4.30
N THR A 36 8.03 10.05 -4.00
CA THR A 36 8.89 9.23 -4.86
C THR A 36 8.41 7.79 -4.89
N GLN A 37 8.73 7.07 -5.96
CA GLN A 37 8.40 5.64 -6.07
C GLN A 37 9.01 4.83 -4.92
N GLU A 38 10.25 5.14 -4.52
CA GLU A 38 10.96 4.50 -3.41
C GLU A 38 10.27 4.80 -2.08
N GLY A 39 9.84 6.05 -1.86
CA GLY A 39 9.09 6.46 -0.68
C GLY A 39 7.76 5.72 -0.56
N PHE A 40 7.03 5.59 -1.68
CA PHE A 40 5.80 4.80 -1.73
C PHE A 40 6.06 3.32 -1.44
N GLN A 41 7.10 2.72 -2.02
CA GLN A 41 7.43 1.31 -1.79
C GLN A 41 7.75 1.02 -0.32
N LEU A 42 8.48 1.91 0.35
CA LEU A 42 8.78 1.79 1.78
C LEU A 42 7.50 1.89 2.63
N MET A 43 6.66 2.88 2.34
CA MET A 43 5.37 3.07 3.01
C MET A 43 4.45 1.86 2.83
N PHE A 44 4.31 1.38 1.60
CA PHE A 44 3.50 0.21 1.28
C PHE A 44 4.01 -1.04 1.98
N LYS A 45 5.33 -1.29 2.00
CA LYS A 45 5.91 -2.42 2.76
C LYS A 45 5.58 -2.34 4.25
N SER A 46 5.63 -1.14 4.83
CA SER A 46 5.24 -0.90 6.23
C SER A 46 3.75 -1.17 6.46
N ALA A 47 2.88 -0.60 5.63
CA ALA A 47 1.43 -0.77 5.73
C ALA A 47 1.01 -2.24 5.52
N TYR A 48 1.56 -2.91 4.51
CA TYR A 48 1.26 -4.29 4.18
C TYR A 48 1.64 -5.26 5.30
N LYS A 49 2.77 -5.04 5.97
CA LYS A 49 3.15 -5.83 7.16
C LYS A 49 2.12 -5.68 8.29
N ASN A 50 1.62 -4.46 8.52
CA ASN A 50 0.68 -4.20 9.61
C ASN A 50 -0.71 -4.83 9.38
N VAL A 51 -1.14 -4.98 8.12
CA VAL A 51 -2.48 -5.51 7.77
C VAL A 51 -2.48 -7.00 7.43
N SER A 52 -1.30 -7.64 7.30
CA SER A 52 -1.17 -9.07 6.98
C SER A 52 -0.93 -9.95 8.22
N HIS A 53 -1.18 -9.39 9.42
CA HIS A 53 -1.05 -10.09 10.71
C HIS A 53 -2.32 -10.86 11.09
#